data_AF-A0AAU9WGJ3-F1
#
_entry.id   AF-A0AAU9WGJ3-F1
#
_cell.length_a   1.000
_cell.length_b   1.000
_cell.length_c   1.000
_cell.angle_alpha   90.00
_cell.angle_beta   90.00
_cell.angle_gamma   90.00
#
_symmetry.space_group_name_H-M   'P 1'
#
loop_
_entity.id
_entity.type
_entity.pdbx_description
1 polymer ?
#
loop_
_entity_poly.entity_id
_entity_poly.type
_entity_poly.pdbx_seq_one_letter_code
_entity_poly.pdbx_strand_id
1 'polypeptide(L)'
;MTRIMKLSLLIIGILVPVILAHDKRKCSNCENCCNNDGCVSGDMHVEEQSKGIIRVSQLSNGDFIRGISGADREPGWCRVEAVYPSSYESVTIYDGFTPNHMVVDDDLVHQFGKKGNMSENIPFKLATECDAALNYAGQAFTPISTAFCPHDLGWSEYLTLMAAIRRVTDRTGFFWYFSDAFHDNSTAHIPKWMDTLHEMCLELLSCARDGKCQQFENVMAEFVREHVNKRYVGIVEVVFPNMGGDVSKEEAGTITETVRPKGMRSIMLMSAVGSAIVGFLLVVLIAAILYRKKHRPGDKKLQVLQANHPCVDYGKA
;
A
#
# COMPACT_ATOMS: atom_id res chain seq x y z
N MET A 1 41.36 1.92 -46.23
CA MET A 1 40.23 2.87 -46.18
C MET A 1 39.13 2.21 -45.35
N THR A 2 38.55 2.97 -44.41
CA THR A 2 37.42 2.63 -43.52
C THR A 2 37.64 1.57 -42.41
N ARG A 3 37.98 2.10 -41.23
CA ARG A 3 38.03 1.43 -39.91
C ARG A 3 36.63 1.01 -39.46
N ILE A 4 36.50 -0.24 -39.02
CA ILE A 4 35.41 -0.71 -38.14
C ILE A 4 35.74 -0.20 -36.73
N MET A 5 35.16 0.93 -36.35
CA MET A 5 35.20 1.44 -34.98
C MET A 5 34.12 0.76 -34.13
N LYS A 6 34.58 0.03 -33.11
CA LYS A 6 33.80 -0.38 -31.95
C LYS A 6 33.14 0.88 -31.35
N LEU A 7 31.81 0.92 -31.32
CA LEU A 7 31.06 1.92 -30.57
C LEU A 7 30.56 1.29 -29.28
N SER A 8 31.47 1.19 -28.32
CA SER A 8 31.15 1.09 -26.90
C SER A 8 30.85 2.51 -26.40
N LEU A 9 29.58 2.84 -26.21
CA LEU A 9 29.12 4.01 -25.46
C LEU A 9 28.54 3.47 -24.15
N LEU A 10 29.31 3.39 -23.06
CA LEU A 10 29.49 4.47 -22.07
C LEU A 10 28.15 5.12 -21.69
N ILE A 11 27.31 4.37 -20.96
CA ILE A 11 26.32 4.95 -20.05
C ILE A 11 27.13 5.40 -18.83
N ILE A 12 27.66 6.62 -18.90
CA ILE A 12 28.22 7.30 -17.73
C ILE A 12 27.05 7.62 -16.82
N GLY A 13 27.05 6.98 -15.64
CA GLY A 13 26.14 7.29 -14.56
C GLY A 13 26.22 8.76 -14.19
N ILE A 14 25.11 9.47 -14.42
CA ILE A 14 24.86 10.76 -13.79
C ILE A 14 24.37 10.44 -12.36
N LEU A 15 25.33 10.09 -11.50
CA LEU A 15 25.20 10.23 -10.07
C LEU A 15 25.38 11.73 -9.78
N VAL A 16 24.28 12.49 -9.81
CA VAL A 16 24.27 13.79 -9.13
C VAL A 16 24.13 13.48 -7.64
N PRO A 17 25.13 13.79 -6.80
CA PRO A 17 24.89 13.85 -5.38
C PRO A 17 23.94 15.03 -5.17
N VAL A 18 22.68 14.74 -4.82
CA VAL A 18 21.76 15.75 -4.29
C VAL A 18 22.35 16.18 -2.95
N ILE A 19 23.20 17.19 -3.00
CA ILE A 19 23.63 17.94 -1.82
C ILE A 19 22.37 18.70 -1.38
N LEU A 20 21.71 18.16 -0.35
CA LEU A 20 20.66 18.86 0.40
C LEU A 20 21.29 20.12 1.00
N ALA A 21 21.16 21.24 0.28
CA ALA A 21 21.40 22.55 0.83
C ALA A 21 20.36 22.78 1.94
N HIS A 22 20.81 22.74 3.19
CA HIS A 22 20.08 23.24 4.35
C HIS A 22 19.86 24.75 4.17
N ASP A 23 18.82 25.14 3.44
CA ASP A 23 18.35 26.52 3.41
C ASP A 23 17.62 26.79 4.74
N LYS A 24 18.25 27.59 5.60
CA LYS A 24 17.68 28.09 6.86
C LYS A 24 16.64 29.17 6.58
N ARG A 25 15.57 28.85 5.84
CA ARG A 25 14.40 29.71 5.78
C ARG A 25 13.59 29.52 7.06
N LYS A 26 13.62 30.56 7.90
CA LYS A 26 12.62 30.76 8.95
C LYS A 26 11.24 30.64 8.31
N CYS A 27 10.48 29.61 8.71
CA CYS A 27 9.05 29.54 8.46
C CYS A 27 8.40 30.75 9.14
N SER A 28 8.10 31.79 8.38
CA SER A 28 7.35 32.94 8.87
C SER A 28 5.87 32.55 8.91
N ASN A 29 5.36 32.41 10.14
CA ASN A 29 3.95 32.19 10.52
C ASN A 29 3.38 30.79 10.23
N CYS A 30 3.83 29.80 11.01
CA CYS A 30 3.12 28.52 11.22
C CYS A 30 2.45 28.53 12.60
N GLU A 31 1.56 29.48 12.87
CA GLU A 31 0.97 29.65 14.21
C GLU A 31 -0.04 28.56 14.60
N ASN A 32 -0.28 27.54 13.75
CA ASN A 32 -1.20 26.43 14.08
C ASN A 32 -0.98 25.11 13.30
N CYS A 33 0.18 24.89 12.68
CA CYS A 33 0.42 23.65 11.92
C CYS A 33 0.72 22.41 12.79
N CYS A 34 0.84 22.55 14.11
CA CYS A 34 1.45 21.50 14.94
C CYS A 34 0.63 21.07 16.16
N ASN A 35 -0.49 21.76 16.45
CA ASN A 35 -1.28 21.47 17.65
C ASN A 35 -2.22 20.26 17.49
N ASN A 36 -2.45 19.79 16.25
CA ASN A 36 -3.45 18.75 15.94
C ASN A 36 -2.94 17.68 14.98
N ASP A 37 -1.64 17.43 14.88
CA ASP A 37 -1.08 16.58 13.82
C ASP A 37 -0.82 15.12 14.23
N GLY A 38 -1.03 14.76 15.50
CA GLY A 38 -0.87 13.40 15.97
C GLY A 38 0.58 12.95 15.99
N CYS A 39 1.32 13.34 17.03
CA CYS A 39 2.75 13.11 17.14
C CYS A 39 3.09 12.27 18.37
N VAL A 40 4.33 11.77 18.40
CA VAL A 40 4.93 11.16 19.59
C VAL A 40 5.89 12.14 20.27
N SER A 41 6.12 11.98 21.56
CA SER A 41 7.08 12.78 22.33
C SER A 41 8.51 12.49 21.89
N GLY A 42 9.33 13.53 21.76
CA GLY A 42 10.77 13.39 21.62
C GLY A 42 11.43 12.65 22.79
N ASP A 43 10.82 12.66 23.98
CA ASP A 43 11.27 11.94 25.18
C ASP A 43 10.65 10.54 25.34
N MET A 44 9.76 10.13 24.43
CA MET A 44 9.27 8.75 24.42
C MET A 44 10.44 7.79 24.25
N HIS A 45 10.49 6.74 25.07
CA HIS A 45 11.52 5.72 24.95
C HIS A 45 11.06 4.60 24.01
N VAL A 46 11.99 4.14 23.19
CA VAL A 46 11.85 2.98 22.30
C VAL A 46 13.05 2.07 22.47
N GLU A 47 12.90 0.78 22.16
CA GLU A 47 14.02 -0.15 22.08
C GLU A 47 14.57 -0.12 20.64
N GLU A 48 15.84 0.28 20.49
CA GLU A 48 16.61 0.28 19.25
C GLU A 48 17.60 -0.89 19.25
N GLN A 49 17.75 -1.55 18.11
CA GLN A 49 18.44 -2.84 17.98
C GLN A 49 19.90 -2.85 18.44
N SER A 50 20.62 -1.74 18.22
CA SER A 50 22.05 -1.64 18.49
C SER A 50 22.39 -0.76 19.70
N LYS A 51 21.51 0.20 20.01
CA LYS A 51 21.70 1.23 21.04
C LYS A 51 20.92 0.92 22.33
N GLY A 52 20.05 -0.08 22.31
CA GLY A 52 19.18 -0.41 23.44
C GLY A 52 18.07 0.63 23.60
N ILE A 53 17.74 0.98 24.84
CA ILE A 53 16.63 1.89 25.13
C ILE A 53 17.09 3.33 24.94
N ILE A 54 16.48 4.03 23.96
CA ILE A 54 16.79 5.42 23.63
C ILE A 54 15.52 6.25 23.49
N ARG A 55 15.67 7.58 23.48
CA ARG A 55 14.57 8.50 23.19
C ARG A 55 14.29 8.60 21.70
N VAL A 56 13.04 8.85 21.31
CA VAL A 56 12.64 9.11 19.91
C VAL A 56 13.46 10.24 19.30
N SER A 57 13.75 11.31 20.06
CA SER A 57 14.59 12.42 19.62
C SER A 57 16.05 12.05 19.28
N GLN A 58 16.50 10.85 19.67
CA GLN A 58 17.84 10.33 19.39
C GLN A 58 17.85 9.34 18.21
N LEU A 59 16.69 8.99 17.67
CA LEU A 59 16.59 8.13 16.49
C LEU A 59 17.11 8.84 15.24
N SER A 60 17.59 8.05 14.30
CA SER A 60 17.93 8.48 12.95
C SER A 60 17.21 7.61 11.92
N ASN A 61 16.95 8.15 10.73
CA ASN A 61 16.46 7.34 9.61
C ASN A 61 17.46 6.20 9.36
N GLY A 62 16.94 4.98 9.20
CA GLY A 62 17.74 3.77 9.06
C GLY A 62 18.02 3.01 10.36
N ASP A 63 17.76 3.59 11.53
CA ASP A 63 17.77 2.84 12.81
C ASP A 63 16.69 1.75 12.80
N PHE A 64 16.82 0.72 13.65
CA PHE A 64 15.84 -0.36 13.75
C PHE A 64 15.21 -0.38 15.15
N ILE A 65 13.89 -0.18 15.21
CA ILE A 65 13.14 -0.21 16.48
C ILE A 65 12.13 -1.34 16.51
N ARG A 66 11.60 -1.66 17.69
CA ARG A 66 10.53 -2.66 17.81
C ARG A 66 9.23 -2.21 17.14
N GLY A 67 8.52 -3.15 16.55
CA GLY A 67 7.18 -2.94 16.00
C GLY A 67 6.46 -4.25 15.72
N ILE A 68 5.27 -4.14 15.14
CA ILE A 68 4.40 -5.26 14.76
C ILE A 68 4.00 -5.16 13.29
N SER A 69 3.86 -6.31 12.62
CA SER A 69 3.46 -6.39 11.20
C SER A 69 2.46 -7.49 10.93
N GLY A 70 1.63 -7.29 9.90
CA GLY A 70 0.69 -8.27 9.38
C GLY A 70 -0.54 -8.48 10.25
N ALA A 71 -1.44 -9.33 9.75
CA ALA A 71 -2.71 -9.64 10.41
C ALA A 71 -2.50 -10.21 11.83
N ASP A 72 -1.49 -11.06 11.99
CA ASP A 72 -1.16 -11.74 13.25
C ASP A 72 -0.31 -10.88 14.21
N ARG A 73 0.05 -9.64 13.80
CA ARG A 73 0.85 -8.69 14.59
C ARG A 73 2.19 -9.25 15.02
N GLU A 74 2.84 -9.93 14.09
CA GLU A 74 4.14 -10.55 14.33
C GLU A 74 5.14 -9.48 14.80
N PRO A 75 5.76 -9.65 15.98
CA PRO A 75 6.71 -8.70 16.50
C PRO A 75 8.03 -8.76 15.71
N GLY A 76 8.64 -7.60 15.47
CA GLY A 76 9.85 -7.52 14.66
C GLY A 76 10.71 -6.30 14.95
N TRP A 77 11.86 -6.26 14.28
CA TRP A 77 12.69 -5.06 14.14
C TRP A 77 12.30 -4.35 12.85
N CYS A 78 12.08 -3.05 12.95
CA CYS A 78 11.48 -2.23 11.91
C CYS A 78 12.40 -1.05 11.62
N ARG A 79 12.87 -0.95 10.38
CA ARG A 79 13.63 0.22 9.92
C ARG A 79 12.80 1.49 10.09
N VAL A 80 13.39 2.52 10.70
CA VAL A 80 12.86 3.88 10.76
C VAL A 80 13.01 4.53 9.39
N GLU A 81 11.89 4.83 8.75
CA GLU A 81 11.85 5.44 7.41
C GLU A 81 11.84 6.97 7.49
N ALA A 82 11.18 7.51 8.51
CA ALA A 82 11.15 8.94 8.78
C ALA A 82 11.07 9.20 10.28
N VAL A 83 11.99 10.01 10.80
CA VAL A 83 11.91 10.59 12.14
C VAL A 83 12.36 12.04 12.10
N TYR A 84 11.49 12.95 12.52
CA TYR A 84 11.82 14.38 12.56
C TYR A 84 10.87 15.16 13.49
N PRO A 85 11.33 16.28 14.07
CA PRO A 85 10.47 17.13 14.89
C PRO A 85 9.38 17.77 14.00
N SER A 86 8.11 17.61 14.36
CA SER A 86 7.01 18.23 13.61
C SER A 86 6.93 19.75 13.84
N SER A 87 7.44 20.21 14.99
CA SER A 87 7.67 21.60 15.34
C SER A 87 8.89 21.71 16.26
N TYR A 88 9.37 22.92 16.50
CA TYR A 88 10.36 23.20 17.55
C TYR A 88 9.72 23.79 18.82
N GLU A 89 8.39 23.79 18.88
CA GLU A 89 7.61 24.28 20.01
C GLU A 89 7.07 23.09 20.79
N SER A 90 7.16 23.15 22.11
CA SER A 90 6.60 22.09 22.94
C SER A 90 5.08 22.07 22.83
N VAL A 91 4.50 20.87 22.74
CA VAL A 91 3.05 20.65 22.77
C VAL A 91 2.67 19.76 23.95
N THR A 92 1.41 19.82 24.35
CA THR A 92 0.87 18.93 25.40
C THR A 92 0.76 17.50 24.90
N ILE A 93 1.31 16.57 25.68
CA ILE A 93 1.41 15.15 25.39
C ILE A 93 0.94 14.35 26.61
N TYR A 94 0.33 13.20 26.35
CA TYR A 94 -0.22 12.26 27.31
C TYR A 94 0.45 10.89 27.13
N ASP A 95 1.20 10.42 28.14
CA ASP A 95 2.00 9.17 28.09
C ASP A 95 2.84 9.00 26.81
N GLY A 96 3.35 10.11 26.28
CA GLY A 96 4.17 10.13 25.07
C GLY A 96 3.40 10.40 23.77
N PHE A 97 2.07 10.51 23.77
CA PHE A 97 1.27 10.78 22.57
C PHE A 97 0.53 12.12 22.61
N THR A 98 0.40 12.82 21.49
CA THR A 98 -0.62 13.88 21.40
C THR A 98 -2.02 13.24 21.42
N PRO A 99 -3.08 13.95 21.86
CA PRO A 99 -4.40 13.33 22.05
C PRO A 99 -5.00 12.65 20.81
N ASN A 100 -4.61 13.12 19.64
CA ASN A 100 -5.17 12.71 18.37
C ASN A 100 -4.27 11.70 17.61
N HIS A 101 -3.11 11.34 18.18
CA HIS A 101 -2.26 10.28 17.65
C HIS A 101 -2.97 8.93 17.74
N MET A 102 -2.84 8.09 16.72
CA MET A 102 -3.54 6.80 16.68
C MET A 102 -2.68 5.68 17.22
N VAL A 103 -3.24 4.93 18.17
CA VAL A 103 -2.64 3.74 18.79
C VAL A 103 -3.42 2.49 18.43
N VAL A 104 -2.81 1.33 18.66
CA VAL A 104 -3.42 0.02 18.40
C VAL A 104 -3.69 -0.67 19.74
N ASP A 105 -4.97 -0.89 20.05
CA ASP A 105 -5.46 -1.64 21.21
C ASP A 105 -6.46 -2.69 20.71
N ASP A 106 -6.28 -3.96 21.08
CA ASP A 106 -7.03 -5.09 20.51
C ASP A 106 -7.12 -4.96 18.98
N ASP A 107 -8.20 -5.34 18.32
CA ASP A 107 -8.40 -5.21 16.86
C ASP A 107 -8.78 -3.81 16.34
N LEU A 108 -8.46 -2.77 17.10
CA LEU A 108 -8.84 -1.40 16.78
C LEU A 108 -7.63 -0.46 16.72
N VAL A 109 -7.62 0.39 15.70
CA VAL A 109 -6.74 1.55 15.60
C VAL A 109 -7.58 2.79 15.90
N HIS A 110 -7.27 3.48 16.99
CA HIS A 110 -8.08 4.60 17.47
C HIS A 110 -7.21 5.70 18.06
N GLN A 111 -7.79 6.89 18.24
CA GLN A 111 -7.08 7.99 18.88
C GLN A 111 -6.71 7.67 20.34
N PHE A 112 -5.53 8.11 20.78
CA PHE A 112 -5.06 7.89 22.15
C PHE A 112 -5.93 8.60 23.20
N GLY A 113 -6.28 9.86 22.94
CA GLY A 113 -7.06 10.73 23.83
C GLY A 113 -6.23 11.45 24.90
N LYS A 114 -6.92 12.16 25.79
CA LYS A 114 -6.31 12.87 26.94
C LYS A 114 -6.29 11.97 28.17
N LYS A 115 -5.50 10.89 28.14
CA LYS A 115 -5.42 9.88 29.21
C LYS A 115 -3.98 9.68 29.71
N GLY A 116 -3.80 9.37 30.99
CA GLY A 116 -2.47 9.15 31.56
C GLY A 116 -1.74 10.42 31.98
N ASN A 117 -0.40 10.38 32.03
CA ASN A 117 0.41 11.47 32.54
C ASN A 117 0.60 12.57 31.48
N MET A 118 0.21 13.79 31.86
CA MET A 118 0.39 14.97 31.03
C MET A 118 1.82 15.53 31.17
N SER A 119 2.42 15.89 30.05
CA SER A 119 3.71 16.58 29.96
C SER A 119 3.73 17.52 28.74
N GLU A 120 4.74 18.38 28.66
CA GLU A 120 5.04 19.15 27.46
C GLU A 120 6.33 18.66 26.83
N ASN A 121 6.32 18.42 25.51
CA ASN A 121 7.50 17.99 24.79
C ASN A 121 7.50 18.44 23.35
N ILE A 122 8.68 18.37 22.71
CA ILE A 122 8.79 18.57 21.27
C ILE A 122 8.11 17.37 20.58
N PRO A 123 7.11 17.61 19.71
CA PRO A 123 6.44 16.56 18.98
C PRO A 123 7.32 16.05 17.83
N PHE A 124 7.36 14.74 17.64
CA PHE A 124 8.05 14.05 16.56
C PHE A 124 7.05 13.27 15.69
N LYS A 125 7.28 13.29 14.38
CA LYS A 125 6.69 12.31 13.47
C LYS A 125 7.65 11.13 13.37
N LEU A 126 7.09 9.92 13.42
CA LEU A 126 7.85 8.68 13.34
C LEU A 126 7.09 7.69 12.45
N ALA A 127 7.76 7.23 11.40
CA ALA A 127 7.28 6.16 10.53
C ALA A 127 8.33 5.08 10.39
N THR A 128 7.88 3.83 10.34
CA THR A 128 8.72 2.64 10.16
C THR A 128 8.20 1.78 9.04
N GLU A 129 8.99 0.80 8.61
CA GLU A 129 8.55 -0.19 7.61
C GLU A 129 7.46 -1.14 8.13
N CYS A 130 7.32 -1.28 9.45
CA CYS A 130 6.27 -2.09 10.09
C CYS A 130 4.91 -1.39 10.13
N ASP A 131 3.85 -2.16 10.38
CA ASP A 131 2.47 -1.66 10.49
C ASP A 131 2.25 -0.80 11.72
N ALA A 132 2.87 -1.11 12.85
CA ALA A 132 2.93 -0.19 13.98
C ALA A 132 4.29 -0.30 14.68
N ALA A 133 4.73 0.80 15.27
CA ALA A 133 5.91 0.82 16.13
C ALA A 133 5.51 0.53 17.58
N LEU A 134 6.47 0.09 18.40
CA LEU A 134 6.27 -0.16 19.82
C LEU A 134 7.09 0.85 20.63
N ASN A 135 6.46 1.47 21.62
CA ASN A 135 7.21 2.18 22.65
C ASN A 135 7.77 1.18 23.68
N TYR A 136 8.64 1.66 24.57
CA TYR A 136 9.25 0.81 25.60
C TYR A 136 8.24 0.21 26.60
N ALA A 137 7.06 0.83 26.75
CA ALA A 137 5.97 0.30 27.58
C ALA A 137 5.16 -0.81 26.87
N GLY A 138 5.48 -1.13 25.62
CA GLY A 138 4.77 -2.13 24.81
C GLY A 138 3.49 -1.62 24.13
N GLN A 139 3.20 -0.32 24.19
CA GLN A 139 2.08 0.28 23.44
C GLN A 139 2.44 0.34 21.95
N ALA A 140 1.59 -0.26 21.13
CA ALA A 140 1.66 -0.15 19.69
C ALA A 140 1.04 1.16 19.21
N PHE A 141 1.74 1.86 18.30
CA PHE A 141 1.30 3.12 17.75
C PHE A 141 1.59 3.25 16.26
N THR A 142 0.76 4.01 15.57
CA THR A 142 0.73 4.08 14.10
C THR A 142 1.49 5.31 13.60
N PRO A 143 1.94 5.34 12.34
CA PRO A 143 2.53 6.54 11.74
C PRO A 143 1.49 7.59 11.34
N ILE A 144 0.19 7.34 11.57
CA ILE A 144 -0.91 8.21 11.19
C ILE A 144 -1.66 8.73 12.44
N SER A 145 -2.58 9.66 12.21
CA SER A 145 -3.39 10.26 13.25
C SER A 145 -4.77 10.59 12.72
N THR A 146 -5.63 11.12 13.60
CA THR A 146 -6.95 11.59 13.16
C THR A 146 -6.90 12.83 12.27
N ALA A 147 -5.72 13.43 12.07
CA ALA A 147 -5.50 14.42 11.02
C ALA A 147 -5.58 13.80 9.62
N PHE A 148 -5.18 12.53 9.47
CA PHE A 148 -5.30 11.81 8.20
C PHE A 148 -6.62 11.04 8.10
N CYS A 149 -6.92 10.19 9.09
CA CYS A 149 -8.16 9.40 9.09
C CYS A 149 -9.04 9.79 10.29
N PRO A 150 -10.19 10.46 10.08
CA PRO A 150 -10.95 11.07 11.18
C PRO A 150 -11.74 10.08 12.05
N HIS A 151 -11.63 8.77 11.79
CA HIS A 151 -12.39 7.72 12.45
C HIS A 151 -11.48 6.56 12.84
N ASP A 152 -11.93 5.79 13.82
CA ASP A 152 -11.27 4.56 14.22
C ASP A 152 -11.33 3.53 13.09
N LEU A 153 -10.27 2.74 12.93
CA LEU A 153 -10.14 1.74 11.89
C LEU A 153 -10.03 0.36 12.52
N GLY A 154 -10.74 -0.63 11.97
CA GLY A 154 -10.44 -2.02 12.31
C GLY A 154 -9.01 -2.38 11.86
N TRP A 155 -8.33 -3.28 12.57
CA TRP A 155 -6.95 -3.66 12.25
C TRP A 155 -6.76 -4.06 10.77
N SER A 156 -7.69 -4.84 10.20
CA SER A 156 -7.66 -5.22 8.79
C SER A 156 -7.83 -4.03 7.82
N GLU A 157 -8.67 -3.06 8.16
CA GLU A 157 -8.88 -1.85 7.36
C GLU A 157 -7.62 -0.97 7.40
N TYR A 158 -7.03 -0.82 8.58
CA TYR A 158 -5.76 -0.15 8.78
C TYR A 158 -4.63 -0.79 7.96
N LEU A 159 -4.49 -2.12 7.99
CA LEU A 159 -3.49 -2.84 7.19
C LEU A 159 -3.70 -2.61 5.69
N THR A 160 -4.95 -2.58 5.23
CA THR A 160 -5.29 -2.28 3.83
C THR A 160 -4.85 -0.87 3.45
N LEU A 161 -5.14 0.11 4.30
CA LEU A 161 -4.74 1.50 4.14
C LEU A 161 -3.22 1.65 4.09
N MET A 162 -2.51 1.13 5.09
CA MET A 162 -1.05 1.25 5.18
C MET A 162 -0.34 0.55 4.04
N ALA A 163 -0.81 -0.63 3.61
CA ALA A 163 -0.27 -1.30 2.43
C ALA A 163 -0.45 -0.46 1.16
N ALA A 164 -1.57 0.26 1.02
CA ALA A 164 -1.80 1.15 -0.11
C ALA A 164 -0.88 2.37 -0.07
N ILE A 165 -0.74 3.02 1.09
CA ILE A 165 0.20 4.14 1.31
C ILE A 165 1.62 3.71 0.95
N ARG A 166 2.09 2.57 1.48
CA ARG A 166 3.46 2.08 1.22
C ARG A 166 3.72 1.83 -0.26
N ARG A 167 2.77 1.27 -1.01
CA ARG A 167 2.96 1.06 -2.46
C ARG A 167 3.14 2.36 -3.24
N VAL A 168 2.55 3.47 -2.77
CA VAL A 168 2.76 4.80 -3.35
C VAL A 168 4.13 5.34 -2.95
N THR A 169 4.47 5.30 -1.66
CA THR A 169 5.74 5.83 -1.13
C THR A 169 6.95 5.03 -1.61
N ASP A 170 6.83 3.72 -1.81
CA ASP A 170 7.89 2.86 -2.38
C ASP A 170 8.30 3.30 -3.79
N ARG A 171 7.37 3.89 -4.56
CA ARG A 171 7.64 4.36 -5.93
C ARG A 171 8.06 5.81 -5.99
N THR A 172 7.63 6.63 -5.04
CA THR A 172 7.79 8.10 -5.08
C THR A 172 8.75 8.64 -4.03
N GLY A 173 9.17 7.81 -3.08
CA GLY A 173 10.00 8.18 -1.94
C GLY A 173 9.20 8.64 -0.72
N PHE A 174 9.92 8.94 0.36
CA PHE A 174 9.35 9.23 1.68
C PHE A 174 8.91 10.69 1.89
N PHE A 175 8.95 11.53 0.86
CA PHE A 175 8.64 12.96 1.03
C PHE A 175 7.21 13.20 1.52
N TRP A 176 6.29 12.26 1.28
CA TRP A 176 4.91 12.30 1.77
C TRP A 176 4.79 12.42 3.29
N TYR A 177 5.82 11.97 4.02
CA TYR A 177 5.85 12.08 5.47
C TYR A 177 6.35 13.44 5.96
N PHE A 178 6.92 14.28 5.10
CA PHE A 178 7.47 15.58 5.47
C PHE A 178 6.45 16.70 5.23
N SER A 179 6.08 17.43 6.28
CA SER A 179 5.15 18.56 6.18
C SER A 179 5.65 19.69 5.27
N ASP A 180 6.97 19.86 5.15
CA ASP A 180 7.60 20.83 4.23
C ASP A 180 7.53 20.40 2.75
N ALA A 181 6.92 19.26 2.45
CA ALA A 181 6.57 18.86 1.10
C ALA A 181 5.28 19.48 0.58
N PHE A 182 4.47 20.06 1.48
CA PHE A 182 3.17 20.60 1.16
C PHE A 182 3.11 22.11 1.46
N HIS A 183 2.10 22.76 0.91
CA HIS A 183 1.82 24.18 1.15
C HIS A 183 0.32 24.48 1.09
N ASP A 184 -0.11 25.45 1.89
CA ASP A 184 -1.43 26.04 1.73
C ASP A 184 -1.47 26.87 0.44
N ASN A 185 -2.60 26.83 -0.25
CA ASN A 185 -2.82 27.52 -1.51
C ASN A 185 -4.18 28.22 -1.46
N SER A 186 -4.19 29.54 -1.29
CA SER A 186 -5.43 30.33 -1.15
C SER A 186 -6.36 30.30 -2.37
N THR A 187 -5.87 29.80 -3.52
CA THR A 187 -6.65 29.69 -4.77
C THR A 187 -7.10 28.26 -5.08
N ALA A 188 -6.66 27.28 -4.28
CA ALA A 188 -7.07 25.89 -4.36
C ALA A 188 -8.55 25.72 -4.00
N HIS A 189 -9.14 24.59 -4.40
CA HIS A 189 -10.52 24.26 -4.02
C HIS A 189 -10.65 24.14 -2.49
N ILE A 190 -9.67 23.50 -1.86
CA ILE A 190 -9.51 23.41 -0.41
C ILE A 190 -8.23 24.17 -0.04
N PRO A 191 -8.29 25.39 0.54
CA PRO A 191 -7.10 26.22 0.68
C PRO A 191 -5.98 25.66 1.55
N LYS A 192 -6.33 24.90 2.58
CA LYS A 192 -5.36 24.30 3.50
C LYS A 192 -5.13 22.86 3.13
N TRP A 193 -3.87 22.49 2.91
CA TRP A 193 -3.55 21.13 2.45
C TRP A 193 -3.94 20.05 3.47
N MET A 194 -3.91 20.36 4.76
CA MET A 194 -4.32 19.42 5.81
C MET A 194 -5.80 19.08 5.73
N ASP A 195 -6.64 20.00 5.26
CA ASP A 195 -8.09 19.81 5.21
C ASP A 195 -8.48 18.80 4.10
N THR A 196 -7.58 18.45 3.18
CA THR A 196 -7.83 17.42 2.15
C THR A 196 -7.56 16.00 2.65
N LEU A 197 -6.81 15.84 3.75
CA LEU A 197 -6.31 14.55 4.19
C LEU A 197 -7.42 13.55 4.55
N HIS A 198 -8.52 14.04 5.12
CA HIS A 198 -9.67 13.21 5.47
C HIS A 198 -10.33 12.57 4.24
N GLU A 199 -10.54 13.35 3.18
CA GLU A 199 -11.07 12.84 1.92
C GLU A 199 -10.08 11.85 1.29
N MET A 200 -8.78 12.16 1.32
CA MET A 200 -7.74 11.24 0.84
C MET A 200 -7.78 9.89 1.56
N CYS A 201 -7.90 9.86 2.89
CA CYS A 201 -8.01 8.62 3.65
C CYS A 201 -9.25 7.80 3.25
N LEU A 202 -10.42 8.46 3.19
CA LEU A 202 -11.69 7.81 2.87
C LEU A 202 -11.69 7.21 1.45
N GLU A 203 -11.23 7.98 0.47
CA GLU A 203 -11.21 7.55 -0.92
C GLU A 203 -10.12 6.49 -1.17
N LEU A 204 -8.98 6.59 -0.48
CA LEU A 204 -7.95 5.55 -0.52
C LEU A 204 -8.49 4.21 0.02
N LEU A 205 -9.19 4.22 1.15
CA LEU A 205 -9.84 3.03 1.70
C LEU A 205 -10.88 2.45 0.73
N SER A 206 -11.75 3.29 0.19
CA SER A 206 -12.77 2.92 -0.80
C SER A 206 -12.13 2.26 -2.04
N CYS A 207 -11.00 2.79 -2.52
CA CYS A 207 -10.28 2.22 -3.64
C CYS A 207 -9.55 0.91 -3.29
N ALA A 208 -8.81 0.89 -2.17
CA ALA A 208 -7.97 -0.24 -1.78
C ALA A 208 -8.79 -1.45 -1.33
N ARG A 209 -9.99 -1.23 -0.78
CA ARG A 209 -10.89 -2.31 -0.33
C ARG A 209 -11.94 -2.67 -1.40
N ASP A 210 -12.62 -1.66 -1.94
CA ASP A 210 -13.82 -1.87 -2.75
C ASP A 210 -13.56 -1.69 -4.25
N GLY A 211 -12.34 -1.30 -4.65
CA GLY A 211 -11.96 -1.05 -6.04
C GLY A 211 -12.56 0.21 -6.66
N LYS A 212 -13.23 1.05 -5.85
CA LYS A 212 -13.85 2.32 -6.27
C LYS A 212 -12.79 3.42 -6.28
N CYS A 213 -12.09 3.56 -7.39
CA CYS A 213 -10.83 4.31 -7.40
C CYS A 213 -10.86 5.64 -8.18
N GLN A 214 -11.90 5.94 -8.96
CA GLN A 214 -11.90 7.17 -9.75
C GLN A 214 -11.85 8.43 -8.87
N GLN A 215 -12.60 8.45 -7.78
CA GLN A 215 -12.60 9.60 -6.87
C GLN A 215 -11.25 9.74 -6.16
N PHE A 216 -10.66 8.63 -5.68
CA PHE A 216 -9.30 8.63 -5.16
C PHE A 216 -8.28 9.21 -6.16
N GLU A 217 -8.34 8.79 -7.42
CA GLU A 217 -7.45 9.31 -8.46
C GLU A 217 -7.59 10.82 -8.64
N ASN A 218 -8.83 11.32 -8.66
CA ASN A 218 -9.14 12.73 -8.80
C ASN A 218 -8.60 13.54 -7.61
N VAL A 219 -8.90 13.10 -6.38
CA VAL A 219 -8.47 13.75 -5.13
C VAL A 219 -6.96 13.81 -5.06
N MET A 220 -6.26 12.71 -5.38
CA MET A 220 -4.80 12.70 -5.40
C MET A 220 -4.22 13.63 -6.47
N ALA A 221 -4.80 13.65 -7.67
CA ALA A 221 -4.33 14.52 -8.75
C ALA A 221 -4.50 16.00 -8.42
N GLU A 222 -5.61 16.36 -7.79
CA GLU A 222 -5.89 17.70 -7.30
C GLU A 222 -4.92 18.08 -6.18
N PHE A 223 -4.78 17.24 -5.16
CA PHE A 223 -3.84 17.46 -4.06
C PHE A 223 -2.39 17.67 -4.54
N VAL A 224 -1.93 16.83 -5.46
CA VAL A 224 -0.58 16.95 -6.03
C VAL A 224 -0.41 18.26 -6.79
N ARG A 225 -1.42 18.68 -7.55
CA ARG A 225 -1.35 19.92 -8.33
C ARG A 225 -1.41 21.16 -7.45
N GLU A 226 -2.23 21.13 -6.41
CA GLU A 226 -2.60 22.31 -5.64
C GLU A 226 -1.76 22.52 -4.39
N HIS A 227 -1.24 21.45 -3.79
CA HIS A 227 -0.60 21.49 -2.47
C HIS A 227 0.80 20.90 -2.42
N VAL A 228 1.20 20.03 -3.35
CA VAL A 228 2.57 19.49 -3.34
C VAL A 228 3.56 20.52 -3.89
N ASN A 229 4.66 20.72 -3.17
CA ASN A 229 5.70 21.65 -3.61
C ASN A 229 6.31 21.22 -4.95
N LYS A 230 6.57 22.18 -5.85
CA LYS A 230 7.03 21.94 -7.24
C LYS A 230 8.20 20.96 -7.36
N ARG A 231 9.12 20.95 -6.38
CA ARG A 231 10.26 20.01 -6.34
C ARG A 231 9.83 18.54 -6.29
N TYR A 232 8.71 18.25 -5.65
CA TYR A 232 8.17 16.90 -5.45
C TYR A 232 7.13 16.52 -6.50
N VAL A 233 6.38 17.50 -7.03
CA VAL A 233 5.43 17.26 -8.15
C VAL A 233 6.11 16.55 -9.32
N GLY A 234 7.31 16.99 -9.71
CA GLY A 234 8.04 16.34 -10.80
C GLY A 234 8.38 14.87 -10.55
N ILE A 235 8.52 14.44 -9.28
CA ILE A 235 8.70 13.01 -8.95
C ILE A 235 7.40 12.27 -9.22
N VAL A 236 6.27 12.81 -8.74
CA VAL A 236 4.95 12.20 -8.90
C VAL A 236 4.57 12.09 -10.38
N GLU A 237 4.78 13.15 -11.17
CA GLU A 237 4.46 13.16 -12.61
C GLU A 237 5.29 12.14 -13.41
N VAL A 238 6.56 11.93 -13.04
CA VAL A 238 7.42 10.92 -13.69
C VAL A 238 6.95 9.50 -13.34
N VAL A 239 6.57 9.27 -12.08
CA VAL A 239 6.14 7.95 -11.61
C VAL A 239 4.71 7.62 -12.07
N PHE A 240 3.85 8.63 -12.15
CA PHE A 240 2.42 8.54 -12.50
C PHE A 240 2.07 9.48 -13.65
N PRO A 241 2.51 9.16 -14.89
CA PRO A 241 2.31 10.04 -16.05
C PRO A 241 0.83 10.24 -16.44
N ASN A 242 -0.06 9.35 -15.99
CA ASN A 242 -1.51 9.42 -16.24
C ASN A 242 -2.31 9.72 -14.96
N MET A 243 -1.67 10.39 -13.97
CA MET A 243 -2.34 10.83 -12.75
C MET A 243 -3.57 11.69 -13.07
N GLY A 244 -4.71 11.38 -12.45
CA GLY A 244 -6.00 12.05 -12.70
C GLY A 244 -6.72 11.55 -13.96
N GLY A 245 -6.21 10.49 -14.59
CA GLY A 245 -6.82 9.85 -15.76
C GLY A 245 -8.12 9.09 -15.45
N ASP A 246 -8.78 8.65 -16.51
CA ASP A 246 -9.97 7.79 -16.41
C ASP A 246 -9.55 6.35 -16.08
N VAL A 247 -9.79 5.98 -14.82
CA VAL A 247 -9.42 4.70 -14.23
C VAL A 247 -10.13 3.52 -14.92
N SER A 248 -11.27 3.75 -15.59
CA SER A 248 -12.00 2.69 -16.30
C SER A 248 -11.29 2.23 -17.57
N LYS A 249 -10.40 3.06 -18.13
CA LYS A 249 -9.61 2.74 -19.32
C LYS A 249 -8.41 1.83 -19.02
N GLU A 250 -8.14 1.55 -17.74
CA GLU A 250 -7.02 0.73 -17.28
C GLU A 250 -5.65 1.21 -17.82
N GLU A 251 -5.51 2.53 -18.03
CA GLU A 251 -4.27 3.15 -18.47
C GLU A 251 -3.20 3.03 -17.37
N ALA A 252 -2.01 2.56 -17.74
CA ALA A 252 -0.88 2.44 -16.82
C ALA A 252 -0.40 3.81 -16.37
N GLY A 253 0.09 3.94 -15.14
CA GLY A 253 0.64 5.20 -14.62
C GLY A 253 -0.39 6.14 -13.99
N THR A 254 -1.56 5.64 -13.61
CA THR A 254 -2.43 6.26 -12.59
C THR A 254 -1.90 5.92 -11.19
N ILE A 255 -2.23 6.74 -10.18
CA ILE A 255 -1.87 6.42 -8.78
C ILE A 255 -2.64 5.17 -8.33
N THR A 256 -3.91 5.08 -8.74
CA THR A 256 -4.83 3.97 -8.53
C THR A 256 -4.23 2.60 -8.83
N GLU A 257 -3.40 2.48 -9.87
CA GLU A 257 -2.78 1.21 -10.26
C GLU A 257 -1.97 0.58 -9.11
N THR A 258 -1.41 1.42 -8.23
CA THR A 258 -0.60 0.96 -7.09
C THR A 258 -1.43 0.53 -5.89
N VAL A 259 -2.57 1.18 -5.68
CA VAL A 259 -3.37 1.00 -4.47
C VAL A 259 -4.47 -0.06 -4.64
N ARG A 260 -4.96 -0.27 -5.86
CA ARG A 260 -6.05 -1.22 -6.14
C ARG A 260 -5.69 -2.64 -5.66
N PRO A 261 -6.63 -3.41 -5.09
CA PRO A 261 -6.36 -4.77 -4.65
C PRO A 261 -5.93 -5.68 -5.80
N LYS A 262 -4.83 -6.42 -5.60
CA LYS A 262 -4.29 -7.38 -6.57
C LYS A 262 -5.27 -8.54 -6.73
N GLY A 263 -5.98 -8.59 -7.86
CA GLY A 263 -6.99 -9.60 -8.15
C GLY A 263 -8.25 -9.05 -8.82
N MET A 264 -8.51 -7.74 -8.70
CA MET A 264 -9.57 -7.02 -9.41
C MET A 264 -9.08 -6.42 -10.75
N ARG A 265 -8.15 -7.09 -11.44
CA ARG A 265 -8.02 -6.84 -12.89
C ARG A 265 -9.34 -7.29 -13.51
N SER A 266 -10.01 -6.38 -14.20
CA SER A 266 -11.37 -6.56 -14.68
C SER A 266 -11.62 -7.98 -15.21
N ILE A 267 -12.54 -8.71 -14.56
CA ILE A 267 -13.04 -10.03 -15.00
C ILE A 267 -13.59 -9.96 -16.44
N MET A 268 -13.76 -8.76 -16.99
CA MET A 268 -14.29 -8.52 -18.32
C MET A 268 -13.41 -9.07 -19.46
N LEU A 269 -12.13 -9.40 -19.22
CA LEU A 269 -11.27 -10.00 -20.26
C LEU A 269 -11.37 -11.53 -20.36
N MET A 270 -11.92 -12.25 -19.37
CA MET A 270 -11.91 -13.72 -19.36
C MET A 270 -13.24 -14.37 -19.77
N SER A 271 -14.34 -13.63 -19.85
CA SER A 271 -15.66 -14.21 -20.22
C SER A 271 -15.86 -14.40 -21.73
N ALA A 272 -15.12 -13.68 -22.58
CA ALA A 272 -15.28 -13.75 -24.03
C ALA A 272 -14.53 -14.94 -24.67
N VAL A 273 -13.41 -15.39 -24.11
CA VAL A 273 -12.56 -16.43 -24.72
C VAL A 273 -12.93 -17.84 -24.22
N GLY A 274 -13.35 -17.98 -22.96
CA GLY A 274 -13.71 -19.29 -22.39
C GLY A 274 -14.94 -19.94 -23.02
N SER A 275 -15.93 -19.13 -23.42
CA SER A 275 -17.21 -19.61 -23.96
C SER A 275 -17.08 -20.25 -25.35
N ALA A 276 -16.23 -19.70 -26.22
CA ALA A 276 -16.02 -20.22 -27.56
C ALA A 276 -15.21 -21.54 -27.56
N ILE A 277 -14.20 -21.65 -26.70
CA ILE A 277 -13.36 -22.84 -26.61
C ILE A 277 -14.15 -24.02 -26.02
N VAL A 278 -14.94 -23.79 -24.97
CA VAL A 278 -15.80 -24.83 -24.37
C VAL A 278 -16.90 -25.27 -25.34
N GLY A 279 -17.52 -24.33 -26.07
CA GLY A 279 -18.50 -24.64 -27.11
C GLY A 279 -17.90 -25.50 -28.25
N PHE A 280 -16.70 -25.15 -28.72
CA PHE A 280 -16.03 -25.89 -29.79
C PHE A 280 -15.64 -27.32 -29.34
N LEU A 281 -15.14 -27.49 -28.12
CA LEU A 281 -14.79 -28.80 -27.57
C LEU A 281 -16.02 -29.72 -27.41
N LEU A 282 -17.17 -29.17 -27.00
CA LEU A 282 -18.43 -29.91 -26.92
C LEU A 282 -18.91 -30.38 -28.30
N VAL A 283 -18.82 -29.53 -29.32
CA VAL A 283 -19.18 -29.90 -30.70
C VAL A 283 -18.27 -31.02 -31.23
N VAL A 284 -16.96 -30.95 -30.98
CA VAL A 284 -16.01 -32.01 -31.38
C VAL A 284 -16.30 -33.32 -30.65
N LEU A 285 -16.62 -33.28 -29.35
CA LEU A 285 -17.00 -34.46 -28.57
C LEU A 285 -18.27 -35.12 -29.11
N ILE A 286 -19.31 -34.34 -29.42
CA ILE A 286 -20.55 -34.85 -29.99
C ILE A 286 -20.28 -35.46 -31.37
N ALA A 287 -19.50 -34.79 -32.22
CA ALA A 287 -19.12 -35.31 -33.54
C ALA A 287 -18.34 -36.63 -33.43
N ALA A 288 -17.41 -36.75 -32.47
CA ALA A 288 -16.65 -37.98 -32.24
C ALA A 288 -17.54 -39.14 -31.75
N ILE A 289 -18.51 -38.87 -30.88
CA ILE A 289 -19.48 -39.87 -30.42
C ILE A 289 -20.35 -40.35 -31.58
N LEU A 290 -20.89 -39.42 -32.38
CA LEU A 290 -21.71 -39.76 -33.54
C LEU A 290 -20.92 -40.53 -34.61
N TYR A 291 -19.66 -40.15 -34.85
CA TYR A 291 -18.75 -40.86 -35.74
C TYR A 291 -18.48 -42.29 -35.26
N ARG A 292 -18.16 -42.48 -33.98
CA ARG A 292 -17.97 -43.81 -33.38
C ARG A 292 -19.23 -44.67 -33.42
N LYS A 293 -20.41 -44.07 -33.25
CA LYS A 293 -21.70 -44.78 -33.34
C LYS A 293 -22.00 -45.21 -34.79
N LYS A 294 -21.67 -44.38 -35.78
CA LYS A 294 -21.85 -44.67 -37.21
C LYS A 294 -20.84 -45.68 -37.74
N HIS A 295 -19.61 -45.67 -37.21
CA HIS A 295 -18.52 -46.55 -37.64
C HIS A 295 -18.27 -47.75 -36.72
N ARG A 296 -19.18 -48.09 -35.79
CA ARG A 296 -19.12 -49.36 -35.07
C ARG A 296 -19.29 -50.50 -36.09
N PRO A 297 -18.23 -51.26 -36.43
CA PRO A 297 -18.36 -52.39 -37.34
C PRO A 297 -19.21 -53.44 -36.63
N GLY A 298 -20.21 -53.96 -37.33
CA GLY A 298 -21.12 -54.98 -36.80
C GLY A 298 -20.33 -56.12 -36.17
N ASP A 299 -20.65 -56.41 -34.92
CA ASP A 299 -19.98 -57.35 -34.03
C ASP A 299 -20.26 -58.80 -34.45
N LYS A 300 -19.73 -59.20 -35.61
CA LYS A 300 -19.74 -60.60 -36.10
C LYS A 300 -18.77 -61.51 -35.35
N LYS A 301 -18.07 -61.00 -34.32
CA LYS A 301 -17.07 -61.76 -33.56
C LYS A 301 -17.59 -62.29 -32.21
N LEU A 302 -18.75 -61.82 -31.74
CA LEU A 302 -19.34 -62.26 -30.46
C LEU A 302 -20.23 -63.51 -30.59
N GLN A 303 -20.78 -63.81 -31.78
CA GLN A 303 -21.58 -65.03 -32.02
C GLN A 303 -20.73 -66.30 -32.24
N VAL A 304 -19.46 -66.17 -32.60
CA VAL A 304 -18.54 -67.31 -32.82
C VAL A 304 -17.93 -67.80 -31.50
N LEU A 305 -17.84 -66.95 -30.48
CA LEU A 305 -17.28 -67.28 -29.16
C LEU A 305 -18.31 -67.90 -28.19
N GLN A 306 -19.61 -67.84 -28.52
CA GLN A 306 -20.68 -68.53 -27.76
C GLN A 306 -21.01 -69.94 -28.29
N ALA A 307 -20.39 -70.39 -29.39
CA ALA A 307 -20.61 -71.71 -29.98
C ALA A 307 -19.69 -72.82 -29.43
N ASN A 308 -18.63 -72.46 -28.68
CA ASN A 308 -17.67 -73.42 -28.12
C ASN A 308 -17.69 -73.37 -26.59
N HIS A 309 -18.80 -73.84 -26.02
CA HIS A 309 -18.84 -74.32 -24.64
C HIS A 309 -18.06 -75.63 -24.52
N PRO A 310 -17.36 -75.86 -23.39
CA PRO A 310 -17.43 -77.14 -22.72
C PRO A 310 -18.36 -77.00 -21.50
N CYS A 311 -19.47 -77.72 -21.54
CA CYS A 311 -20.38 -77.84 -20.41
C CYS A 311 -19.75 -78.67 -19.29
N VAL A 312 -20.02 -78.21 -18.07
CA VAL A 312 -19.75 -78.81 -16.77
C VAL A 312 -20.34 -80.23 -16.70
N ASP A 313 -19.54 -81.18 -16.22
CA ASP A 313 -20.03 -82.45 -15.70
C ASP A 313 -20.04 -82.37 -14.17
N TYR A 314 -21.24 -82.35 -13.60
CA TYR A 314 -21.48 -82.73 -12.22
C TYR A 314 -22.78 -83.54 -12.15
N GLY A 315 -22.61 -84.85 -12.20
CA GLY A 315 -23.28 -85.71 -11.23
C GLY A 315 -23.83 -86.99 -11.82
N LYS A 316 -23.38 -88.11 -11.23
CA LYS A 316 -24.31 -89.10 -10.68
C LYS A 316 -23.61 -89.92 -9.59
N ALA A 317 -24.37 -90.09 -8.51
CA ALA A 317 -24.50 -91.26 -7.64
C ALA A 317 -23.28 -92.18 -7.47
#